data_AF-A0A2P2LJF3-F1
#
_entry.id   AF-A0A2P2LJF3-F1
#
_cell.length_a   1.000
_cell.length_b   1.000
_cell.length_c   1.000
_cell.angle_alpha   90.00
_cell.angle_beta   90.00
_cell.angle_gamma   90.00
#
_symmetry.space_group_name_H-M   'P 1'
#
loop_
_entity.id
_entity.type
_entity.pdbx_description
1 polymer ?
#
loop_
_entity_poly.entity_id
_entity_poly.type
_entity_poly.pdbx_seq_one_letter_code
_entity_poly.pdbx_strand_id
1 'polypeptide(L)'
;MGTLQLSSCVLASLKLHSSPLKLTTTNPHNNRILKPLRGIGYSKLRIKAVGTVPESNSDVKEPGEPPSVNLAFVHSVLLPDGTPDVHFRTACGGQKLRNIMLDCNVELYGPYARPLLNCAGGGTCGTCMVEVIVGKELLNPRTDKEKEKLKKKPKNWRLACQTTVGNPESTGMVSVHPSAALCSNFC
;
A
#
# COMPACT_ATOMS: atom_id res chain seq x y z
N MET A 1 29.18 17.54 44.08
CA MET A 1 30.17 16.74 43.32
C MET A 1 29.83 15.28 43.53
N GLY A 2 29.13 14.66 42.58
CA GLY A 2 28.78 13.23 42.64
C GLY A 2 29.15 12.58 41.32
N THR A 3 30.02 11.57 41.37
CA THR A 3 30.54 10.82 40.23
C THR A 3 29.79 9.50 40.10
N LEU A 4 29.23 9.21 38.92
CA LEU A 4 28.72 7.89 38.57
C LEU A 4 29.51 7.34 37.37
N GLN A 5 30.14 6.19 37.62
CA GLN A 5 30.95 5.40 36.69
C GLN A 5 30.14 4.92 35.48
N LEU A 6 30.67 5.16 34.28
CA LEU A 6 30.31 4.44 33.05
C LEU A 6 31.15 3.17 32.93
N SER A 7 30.52 2.03 32.64
CA SER A 7 31.20 0.81 32.21
C SER A 7 30.76 0.43 30.81
N SER A 8 31.73 0.36 29.90
CA SER A 8 31.66 -0.24 28.57
C SER A 8 31.85 -1.77 28.65
N CYS A 9 31.32 -2.51 27.67
CA CYS A 9 32.04 -3.50 26.84
C CYS A 9 31.15 -4.65 26.29
N VAL A 10 31.11 -4.71 24.94
CA VAL A 10 31.34 -5.89 24.07
C VAL A 10 30.21 -6.93 23.85
N LEU A 11 30.10 -7.25 22.54
CA LEU A 11 29.29 -8.24 21.83
C LEU A 11 29.17 -9.63 22.51
N ALA A 12 27.97 -10.22 22.40
CA ALA A 12 27.83 -11.67 22.24
C ALA A 12 26.58 -12.02 21.41
N SER A 13 26.79 -12.84 20.38
CA SER A 13 25.78 -13.41 19.48
C SER A 13 24.81 -14.32 20.23
N LEU A 14 23.50 -14.07 20.09
CA LEU A 14 22.46 -14.93 20.65
C LEU A 14 22.00 -15.94 19.59
N LYS A 15 22.28 -17.22 19.89
CA LYS A 15 21.85 -18.41 19.16
C LYS A 15 20.31 -18.52 19.22
N LEU A 16 19.66 -18.71 18.05
CA LEU A 16 18.26 -19.14 17.99
C LEU A 16 18.14 -20.56 18.57
N HIS A 17 17.47 -20.69 19.71
CA HIS A 17 16.97 -21.97 20.21
C HIS A 17 15.51 -22.11 19.76
N SER A 18 15.27 -22.96 18.77
CA SER A 18 13.95 -23.36 18.31
C SER A 18 13.35 -24.38 19.29
N SER A 19 12.33 -23.96 20.04
CA SER A 19 11.46 -24.87 20.82
C SER A 19 10.16 -25.12 20.04
N PRO A 20 9.77 -26.39 19.80
CA PRO A 20 8.50 -26.69 19.14
C PRO A 20 7.33 -26.65 20.14
N LEU A 21 6.27 -25.93 19.76
CA LEU A 21 4.96 -25.97 20.42
C LEU A 21 4.36 -27.38 20.27
N LYS A 22 4.11 -28.05 21.40
CA LYS A 22 3.33 -29.29 21.47
C LYS A 22 1.84 -28.95 21.46
N LEU A 23 1.14 -29.27 20.38
CA LEU A 23 -0.32 -29.28 20.33
C LEU A 23 -0.82 -30.71 20.57
N THR A 24 -1.49 -30.93 21.69
CA THR A 24 -2.18 -32.18 22.02
C THR A 24 -3.59 -32.15 21.45
N THR A 25 -3.92 -33.07 20.56
CA THR A 25 -5.31 -33.35 20.14
C THR A 25 -5.51 -34.87 20.14
N THR A 26 -6.57 -35.30 20.82
CA THR A 26 -6.99 -36.69 21.00
C THR A 26 -7.71 -37.23 19.75
N ASN A 27 -7.32 -38.45 19.37
CA ASN A 27 -7.72 -39.42 18.32
C ASN A 27 -9.26 -39.63 18.11
N PRO A 28 -9.78 -40.52 17.21
CA PRO A 28 -9.24 -41.22 16.01
C PRO A 28 -10.17 -41.20 14.77
N HIS A 29 -9.63 -41.40 13.56
CA HIS A 29 -10.14 -42.28 12.47
C HIS A 29 -9.55 -41.87 11.11
N ASN A 30 -8.48 -42.52 10.68
CA ASN A 30 -8.39 -43.25 9.40
C ASN A 30 -6.95 -43.59 9.05
N ASN A 31 -6.77 -44.85 8.66
CA ASN A 31 -5.49 -45.44 8.29
C ASN A 31 -5.12 -44.99 6.88
N ARG A 32 -3.89 -44.48 6.68
CA ARG A 32 -3.12 -44.68 5.44
C ARG A 32 -1.64 -44.39 5.67
N ILE A 33 -0.86 -45.46 5.50
CA ILE A 33 0.60 -45.53 5.59
C ILE A 33 1.22 -44.84 4.38
N LEU A 34 2.14 -43.91 4.58
CA LEU A 34 3.07 -43.44 3.54
C LEU A 34 4.50 -43.41 4.09
N LYS A 35 5.36 -44.24 3.49
CA LYS A 35 6.78 -44.40 3.78
C LYS A 35 7.60 -43.31 3.04
N PRO A 36 8.74 -42.87 3.57
CA PRO A 36 9.62 -41.91 2.91
C PRO A 36 10.65 -42.62 2.02
N LEU A 37 10.85 -42.16 0.78
CA LEU A 37 12.08 -42.35 0.00
C LEU A 37 12.08 -41.41 -1.19
N ARG A 38 12.98 -40.42 -1.21
CA ARG A 38 13.39 -39.74 -2.44
C ARG A 38 14.89 -39.89 -2.58
N GLY A 39 15.25 -40.98 -3.27
CA GLY A 39 16.56 -41.18 -3.86
C GLY A 39 16.64 -40.51 -5.23
N ILE A 40 17.78 -39.84 -5.41
CA ILE A 40 18.52 -39.50 -6.63
C ILE A 40 17.98 -40.11 -7.94
N GLY A 41 17.76 -39.22 -8.92
CA GLY A 41 17.61 -39.58 -10.33
C GLY A 41 18.02 -38.41 -11.23
N TYR A 42 19.25 -38.45 -11.73
CA TYR A 42 19.72 -37.55 -12.79
C TYR A 42 19.09 -37.99 -14.11
N SER A 43 18.05 -37.29 -14.58
CA SER A 43 17.57 -37.44 -15.95
C SER A 43 18.26 -36.43 -16.86
N LYS A 44 19.14 -36.96 -17.72
CA LYS A 44 19.73 -36.23 -18.84
C LYS A 44 18.60 -35.72 -19.76
N LEU A 45 18.36 -34.41 -19.76
CA LEU A 45 17.52 -33.79 -20.79
C LEU A 45 18.40 -33.16 -21.87
N ARG A 46 18.12 -33.60 -23.09
CA ARG A 46 18.94 -33.49 -24.30
C ARG A 46 18.57 -32.21 -25.05
N ILE A 47 19.49 -31.26 -25.11
CA ILE A 47 19.34 -30.00 -25.85
C ILE A 47 19.21 -30.30 -27.35
N LYS A 48 18.16 -29.75 -27.98
CA LYS A 48 18.05 -29.66 -29.45
C LYS A 48 18.11 -28.17 -29.82
N ALA A 49 19.13 -27.80 -30.59
CA ALA A 49 19.20 -26.53 -31.30
C ALA A 49 18.50 -26.69 -32.66
N VAL A 50 17.63 -25.74 -33.03
CA VAL A 50 17.10 -25.62 -34.38
C VAL A 50 17.30 -24.17 -34.85
N GLY A 51 17.81 -24.04 -36.06
CA GLY A 51 18.25 -22.77 -36.65
C GLY A 51 17.14 -21.96 -37.32
N THR A 52 17.46 -20.67 -37.42
CA THR A 52 16.93 -19.56 -38.22
C THR A 52 16.03 -19.86 -39.43
N VAL A 53 14.92 -19.11 -39.54
CA VAL A 53 14.34 -18.58 -40.80
C VAL A 53 13.78 -17.15 -40.50
N PRO A 54 13.94 -16.16 -41.40
CA PRO A 54 13.60 -14.76 -41.15
C PRO A 54 12.20 -14.34 -41.64
N GLU A 55 11.84 -13.11 -41.23
CA GLU A 55 10.75 -12.23 -41.68
C GLU A 55 9.31 -12.64 -41.38
N SER A 56 8.82 -12.12 -40.25
CA SER A 56 7.48 -11.54 -40.21
C SER A 56 7.57 -10.13 -39.63
N ASN A 57 7.23 -9.14 -40.46
CA ASN A 57 6.95 -7.77 -40.05
C ASN A 57 5.83 -7.84 -39.00
N SER A 58 6.23 -7.82 -37.73
CA SER A 58 5.33 -7.52 -36.62
C SER A 58 5.76 -6.16 -36.12
N ASP A 59 4.84 -5.21 -36.27
CA ASP A 59 4.85 -3.90 -35.66
C ASP A 59 5.15 -4.09 -34.16
N VAL A 60 6.41 -3.88 -33.77
CA VAL A 60 6.84 -3.92 -32.37
C VAL A 60 6.34 -2.63 -31.75
N LYS A 61 5.08 -2.66 -31.32
CA LYS A 61 4.64 -1.81 -30.22
C LYS A 61 5.47 -2.24 -29.03
N GLU A 62 6.44 -1.41 -28.65
CA GLU A 62 7.08 -1.40 -27.33
C GLU A 62 6.10 -1.93 -26.28
N PRO A 63 6.49 -2.83 -25.35
CA PRO A 63 5.60 -3.24 -24.27
C PRO A 63 5.25 -1.98 -23.49
N GLY A 64 4.09 -1.40 -23.82
CA GLY A 64 3.62 -0.17 -23.23
C GLY A 64 3.62 -0.36 -21.72
N GLU A 65 4.26 0.57 -21.02
CA GLU A 65 4.30 0.59 -19.56
C GLU A 65 2.91 0.27 -19.00
N PRO A 66 2.80 -0.66 -18.04
CA PRO A 66 1.49 -1.10 -17.56
C PRO A 66 0.67 0.11 -17.07
N PRO A 67 -0.63 0.18 -17.40
CA PRO A 67 -1.45 1.33 -17.05
C PRO A 67 -1.42 1.54 -15.55
N SER A 68 -0.91 2.70 -15.14
CA SER A 68 -0.71 3.02 -13.73
C SER A 68 -1.00 4.49 -13.46
N VAL A 69 -1.53 4.75 -12.26
CA VAL A 69 -1.85 6.09 -11.81
C VAL A 69 -0.82 6.51 -10.77
N ASN A 70 -0.18 7.65 -11.03
CA ASN A 70 0.75 8.27 -10.11
C ASN A 70 -0.01 9.15 -9.11
N LEU A 71 0.33 9.01 -7.83
CA LEU A 71 -0.29 9.68 -6.71
C LEU A 71 0.77 10.49 -5.99
N ALA A 72 0.51 11.79 -5.83
CA ALA A 72 1.34 12.68 -5.03
C ALA A 72 0.55 13.06 -3.77
N PHE A 73 1.03 12.63 -2.61
CA PHE A 73 0.47 13.01 -1.32
C PHE A 73 1.29 14.16 -0.75
N VAL A 74 0.74 15.36 -0.75
CA VAL A 74 1.44 16.56 -0.30
C VAL A 74 0.98 16.89 1.12
N HIS A 75 1.93 17.03 2.03
CA HIS A 75 1.68 17.45 3.42
C HIS A 75 1.95 18.94 3.56
N SER A 76 1.20 19.60 4.45
CA SER A 76 1.37 21.04 4.70
C SER A 76 2.61 21.38 5.54
N VAL A 77 3.23 20.38 6.16
CA VAL A 77 4.48 20.56 6.89
C VAL A 77 5.61 20.69 5.86
N LEU A 78 6.32 21.82 5.92
CA LEU A 78 7.52 22.02 5.11
C LEU A 78 8.70 21.30 5.74
N LEU A 79 9.56 20.76 4.90
CA LEU A 79 10.86 20.24 5.30
C LEU A 79 11.77 21.40 5.77
N PRO A 80 12.89 21.12 6.49
CA PRO A 80 13.80 22.16 6.99
C PRO A 80 14.40 23.07 5.90
N ASP A 81 14.37 22.64 4.64
CA ASP A 81 14.82 23.37 3.46
C ASP A 81 13.73 24.30 2.87
N GLY A 82 12.51 24.29 3.42
CA GLY A 82 11.37 25.07 2.96
C GLY A 82 10.54 24.42 1.85
N THR A 83 10.86 23.20 1.43
CA THR A 83 10.08 22.47 0.42
C THR A 83 8.89 21.73 1.03
N PRO A 84 7.75 21.57 0.31
CA PRO A 84 6.63 20.78 0.81
C PRO A 84 7.00 19.30 0.86
N ASP A 85 6.57 18.61 1.92
CA ASP A 85 6.77 17.17 2.03
C ASP A 85 5.79 16.41 1.10
N VAL A 86 6.33 15.88 -0.01
CA VAL A 86 5.57 15.16 -1.03
C VAL A 86 5.96 13.69 -1.07
N HIS A 87 4.97 12.82 -0.90
CA HIS A 87 5.12 11.38 -1.03
C HIS A 87 4.54 10.90 -2.36
N PHE A 88 5.40 10.46 -3.28
CA PHE A 88 4.99 9.89 -4.57
C PHE A 88 4.76 8.38 -4.48
N ARG A 89 3.67 7.90 -5.08
CA ARG A 89 3.29 6.48 -5.14
C ARG A 89 2.67 6.16 -6.49
N THR A 90 2.76 4.90 -6.88
CA THR A 90 2.14 4.39 -8.10
C THR A 90 1.15 3.30 -7.72
N ALA A 91 -0.05 3.35 -8.28
CA ALA A 91 -1.11 2.39 -8.01
C ALA A 91 -1.84 1.99 -9.29
N CYS A 92 -2.26 0.73 -9.36
CA CYS A 92 -3.21 0.29 -10.39
C CYS A 92 -4.55 0.98 -10.19
N GLY A 93 -5.23 1.33 -11.27
CA GLY A 93 -6.58 1.89 -11.21
C GLY A 93 -7.61 0.89 -10.67
N GLY A 94 -8.77 1.40 -10.24
CA GLY A 94 -9.83 0.64 -9.58
C GLY A 94 -9.66 0.49 -8.07
N GLN A 95 -8.54 0.93 -7.49
CA GLN A 95 -8.28 0.83 -6.04
C GLN A 95 -8.90 1.99 -5.26
N LYS A 96 -9.27 1.73 -3.99
CA LYS A 96 -9.74 2.77 -3.06
C LYS A 96 -8.57 3.62 -2.59
N LEU A 97 -8.73 4.94 -2.65
CA LEU A 97 -7.68 5.89 -2.26
C LEU A 97 -7.25 5.70 -0.80
N ARG A 98 -8.20 5.38 0.10
CA ARG A 98 -7.91 5.04 1.50
C ARG A 98 -6.92 3.88 1.61
N ASN A 99 -7.10 2.81 0.85
CA ASN A 99 -6.26 1.61 0.98
C ASN A 99 -4.85 1.93 0.51
N ILE A 100 -4.73 2.58 -0.65
CA ILE A 100 -3.42 3.01 -1.17
C ILE A 100 -2.68 3.88 -0.16
N MET A 101 -3.35 4.84 0.49
CA MET A 101 -2.73 5.68 1.51
C MET A 101 -2.25 4.87 2.72
N LEU A 102 -3.07 3.94 3.21
CA LEU A 102 -2.73 3.09 4.35
C LEU A 102 -1.57 2.13 4.03
N ASP A 103 -1.61 1.50 2.85
CA ASP A 103 -0.58 0.56 2.38
C ASP A 103 0.77 1.27 2.16
N CYS A 104 0.73 2.56 1.82
CA CYS A 104 1.91 3.40 1.61
C CYS A 104 2.41 4.12 2.88
N ASN A 105 1.82 3.81 4.04
CA ASN A 105 2.07 4.46 5.32
C ASN A 105 1.86 5.99 5.31
N VAL A 106 0.99 6.50 4.43
CA VAL A 106 0.58 7.91 4.43
C VAL A 106 -0.47 8.12 5.51
N GLU A 107 -0.23 9.10 6.38
CA GLU A 107 -1.13 9.39 7.48
C GLU A 107 -2.43 10.03 6.99
N LEU A 108 -3.45 9.20 6.79
CA LEU A 108 -4.81 9.67 6.49
C LEU A 108 -5.55 10.15 7.74
N TYR A 109 -5.38 9.43 8.84
CA TYR A 109 -5.99 9.73 10.12
C TYR A 109 -4.99 10.51 10.96
N GLY A 110 -5.31 11.75 11.30
CA GLY A 110 -4.49 12.51 12.24
C GLY A 110 -4.31 11.77 13.58
N PRO A 111 -3.40 12.22 14.44
CA PRO A 111 -2.99 11.49 15.65
C PRO A 111 -4.17 11.11 16.55
N TYR A 112 -5.23 11.92 16.57
CA TYR A 112 -6.44 11.70 17.36
C TYR A 112 -7.48 10.77 16.70
N ALA A 113 -7.35 10.46 15.41
CA ALA A 113 -8.35 9.70 14.63
C ALA A 113 -7.93 8.26 14.29
N ARG A 114 -6.73 7.82 14.70
CA ARG A 114 -6.04 6.62 14.16
C ARG A 114 -6.82 5.28 14.30
N PRO A 115 -7.14 4.70 15.48
CA PRO A 115 -7.82 3.38 15.51
C PRO A 115 -9.31 3.42 15.88
N LEU A 116 -9.75 4.36 16.74
CA LEU A 116 -11.01 4.21 17.47
C LEU A 116 -12.20 4.94 16.83
N LEU A 117 -11.96 5.87 15.90
CA LEU A 117 -12.99 6.79 15.38
C LEU A 117 -13.26 6.63 13.88
N ASN A 118 -12.63 5.67 13.20
CA ASN A 118 -12.81 5.47 11.77
C ASN A 118 -13.83 4.33 11.48
N CYS A 119 -14.71 4.55 10.51
CA CYS A 119 -15.76 3.59 10.13
C CYS A 119 -15.30 2.46 9.20
N ALA A 120 -14.00 2.14 9.15
CA ALA A 120 -13.39 1.15 8.25
C ALA A 120 -13.69 1.29 6.73
N GLY A 121 -14.37 2.36 6.31
CA GLY A 121 -14.70 2.63 4.91
C GLY A 121 -16.20 2.77 4.64
N GLY A 122 -17.05 2.69 5.67
CA GLY A 122 -18.50 2.84 5.53
C GLY A 122 -18.99 4.23 5.07
N GLY A 123 -18.12 5.24 5.08
CA GLY A 123 -18.44 6.61 4.63
C GLY A 123 -19.22 7.45 5.64
N THR A 124 -19.42 6.99 6.88
CA THR A 124 -20.26 7.64 7.90
C THR A 124 -19.49 8.55 8.85
N CYS A 125 -18.27 8.16 9.24
CA CYS A 125 -17.46 8.91 10.21
C CYS A 125 -16.95 10.25 9.66
N GLY A 126 -16.63 10.33 8.36
CA GLY A 126 -16.01 11.51 7.77
C GLY A 126 -14.55 11.76 8.18
N THR A 127 -13.88 10.80 8.83
CA THR A 127 -12.47 10.98 9.25
C THR A 127 -11.47 10.76 8.10
N CYS A 128 -11.91 10.15 6.99
CA CYS A 128 -11.09 9.85 5.81
C CYS A 128 -11.04 11.03 4.80
N MET A 129 -11.10 12.28 5.27
CA MET A 129 -11.17 13.47 4.41
C MET A 129 -9.84 13.74 3.71
N VAL A 130 -9.94 14.07 2.43
CA VAL A 130 -8.81 14.50 1.60
C VAL A 130 -9.22 15.64 0.69
N GLU A 131 -8.29 16.52 0.36
CA GLU A 131 -8.47 17.57 -0.62
C GLU A 131 -7.78 17.17 -1.93
N VAL A 132 -8.53 17.14 -3.03
CA VAL A 132 -7.99 16.82 -4.36
C VAL A 132 -7.53 18.12 -5.01
N ILE A 133 -6.23 18.22 -5.31
CA ILE A 133 -5.63 19.39 -5.94
C ILE A 133 -5.68 19.24 -7.46
N VAL A 134 -5.24 18.09 -7.96
CA VAL A 134 -5.12 17.76 -9.40
C VAL A 134 -5.63 16.35 -9.64
N GLY A 135 -6.19 16.07 -10.82
CA GLY A 135 -6.60 14.72 -11.22
C GLY A 135 -8.00 14.34 -10.76
N LYS A 136 -8.92 15.31 -10.65
CA LYS A 136 -10.31 15.05 -10.20
C LYS A 136 -11.08 14.19 -11.21
N GLU A 137 -10.76 14.33 -12.48
CA GLU A 137 -11.29 13.59 -13.62
C GLU A 137 -10.88 12.11 -13.61
N LEU A 138 -9.75 11.78 -12.98
CA LEU A 138 -9.29 10.40 -12.79
C LEU A 138 -9.98 9.72 -11.59
N LEU A 139 -10.84 10.42 -10.86
CA LEU A 139 -11.55 9.87 -9.72
C LEU A 139 -13.01 9.60 -10.07
N ASN A 140 -13.60 8.63 -9.38
CA ASN A 140 -15.03 8.37 -9.51
C ASN A 140 -15.86 9.63 -9.13
N PRO A 141 -17.07 9.77 -9.70
CA PRO A 141 -17.99 10.84 -9.31
C PRO A 141 -18.33 10.76 -7.82
N ARG A 142 -18.75 11.89 -7.25
CA ARG A 142 -19.11 11.98 -5.83
C ARG A 142 -20.31 11.09 -5.51
N THR A 143 -20.17 10.23 -4.49
CA THR A 143 -21.28 9.42 -3.98
C THR A 143 -22.21 10.24 -3.08
N ASP A 144 -23.44 9.78 -2.85
CA ASP A 144 -24.40 10.54 -2.04
C ASP A 144 -23.97 10.68 -0.58
N LYS A 145 -23.26 9.67 -0.04
CA LYS A 145 -22.62 9.75 1.29
C LYS A 145 -21.61 10.89 1.36
N GLU A 146 -20.79 11.08 0.31
CA GLU A 146 -19.84 12.19 0.24
C GLU A 146 -20.57 13.53 0.13
N LYS A 147 -21.64 13.61 -0.66
CA LYS A 147 -22.44 14.82 -0.78
C LYS A 147 -23.05 15.21 0.55
N GLU A 148 -23.55 14.24 1.32
CA GLU A 148 -24.15 14.46 2.63
C GLU A 148 -23.12 14.91 3.67
N LYS A 149 -21.98 14.22 3.75
CA LYS A 149 -20.97 14.50 4.77
C LYS A 149 -20.18 15.78 4.51
N LEU A 150 -19.98 16.13 3.24
CA LEU A 150 -19.16 17.27 2.81
C LEU A 150 -19.98 18.48 2.37
N LYS A 151 -21.26 18.61 2.77
CA LYS A 151 -22.15 19.74 2.41
C LYS A 151 -21.55 21.12 2.70
N LYS A 152 -20.79 21.24 3.79
CA LYS A 152 -20.18 22.51 4.25
C LYS A 152 -18.77 22.74 3.72
N LYS A 153 -18.19 21.78 2.98
CA LYS A 153 -16.81 21.83 2.50
C LYS A 153 -16.78 22.14 0.99
N PRO A 154 -15.66 22.70 0.48
CA PRO A 154 -15.55 23.01 -0.94
C PRO A 154 -15.59 21.74 -1.82
N LYS A 155 -15.90 21.93 -3.11
CA LYS A 155 -16.16 20.84 -4.07
C LYS A 155 -14.93 19.97 -4.40
N ASN A 156 -13.73 20.38 -4.00
CA ASN A 156 -12.47 19.64 -4.18
C ASN A 156 -12.18 18.65 -3.04
N TRP A 157 -12.86 18.77 -1.89
CA TRP A 157 -12.74 17.80 -0.80
C TRP A 157 -13.41 16.48 -1.19
N ARG A 158 -12.90 15.34 -0.74
CA ARG A 158 -13.46 13.99 -0.96
C ARG A 158 -13.28 13.13 0.27
N LEU A 159 -14.03 12.03 0.35
CA LEU A 159 -13.75 10.97 1.31
C LEU A 159 -12.87 9.93 0.61
N ALA A 160 -11.61 9.80 1.02
CA ALA A 160 -10.66 8.84 0.44
C ALA A 160 -11.21 7.41 0.47
N CYS A 161 -12.03 7.08 1.46
CA CYS A 161 -12.64 5.77 1.60
C CYS A 161 -13.81 5.51 0.64
N GLN A 162 -14.41 6.54 0.05
CA GLN A 162 -15.43 6.40 -1.00
C GLN A 162 -14.84 6.61 -2.39
N THR A 163 -13.69 7.27 -2.46
CA THR A 163 -12.98 7.60 -3.70
C THR A 163 -12.25 6.38 -4.27
N THR A 164 -12.51 6.08 -5.53
CA THR A 164 -11.77 5.09 -6.33
C THR A 164 -10.88 5.83 -7.32
N VAL A 165 -9.63 5.40 -7.44
CA VAL A 165 -8.64 5.96 -8.36
C VAL A 165 -8.77 5.26 -9.70
N GLY A 166 -9.19 5.97 -10.74
CA GLY A 166 -9.20 5.53 -12.13
C GLY A 166 -9.96 4.22 -12.40
N ASN A 167 -9.85 3.78 -13.65
CA ASN A 167 -10.13 2.42 -14.09
C ASN A 167 -8.81 1.66 -14.27
N PRO A 168 -8.82 0.32 -14.40
CA PRO A 168 -7.60 -0.46 -14.59
C PRO A 168 -6.71 0.00 -15.76
N GLU A 169 -7.31 0.58 -16.80
CA GLU A 169 -6.63 1.11 -18.00
C GLU A 169 -6.26 2.60 -17.88
N SER A 170 -6.60 3.26 -16.77
CA SER A 170 -6.34 4.69 -16.60
C SER A 170 -4.87 4.94 -16.28
N THR A 171 -4.29 5.90 -16.98
CA THR A 171 -2.94 6.42 -16.72
C THR A 171 -3.04 7.91 -16.45
N GLY A 172 -2.29 8.41 -15.48
CA GLY A 172 -2.29 9.84 -15.16
C GLY A 172 -1.72 10.14 -13.78
N MET A 173 -1.94 11.37 -13.31
CA MET A 173 -1.43 11.85 -12.02
C MET A 173 -2.55 12.48 -11.20
N VAL A 174 -2.63 12.13 -9.91
CA VAL A 174 -3.54 12.72 -8.94
C VAL A 174 -2.72 13.29 -7.78
N SER A 175 -2.93 14.56 -7.46
CA SER A 175 -2.30 15.22 -6.30
C SER A 175 -3.34 15.43 -5.21
N VAL A 176 -3.04 14.97 -4.00
CA VAL A 176 -3.99 14.91 -2.89
C VAL A 176 -3.35 15.42 -1.60
N HIS A 177 -4.10 16.23 -0.85
CA HIS A 177 -3.79 16.65 0.51
C HIS A 177 -4.58 15.83 1.53
N PRO A 178 -3.93 15.02 2.40
CA PRO A 178 -4.59 14.38 3.52
C PRO A 178 -5.11 15.42 4.53
N SER A 179 -6.35 15.30 5.02
CA SER A 179 -6.87 16.23 6.04
C SER A 179 -6.04 16.22 7.33
N ALA A 180 -5.39 15.11 7.66
CA ALA A 180 -4.46 15.02 8.78
C ALA A 180 -3.32 16.05 8.66
N ALA A 181 -2.86 16.31 7.44
CA ALA A 181 -1.82 17.30 7.17
C ALA A 181 -2.34 18.75 7.28
N LEU A 182 -3.65 18.97 7.11
CA LEU A 182 -4.29 20.29 7.13
C LEU A 182 -4.77 20.72 8.54
N CYS A 183 -4.88 19.78 9.49
CA CYS A 183 -5.42 20.03 10.82
C CYS A 183 -4.59 20.99 11.69
N SER A 184 -3.38 21.38 11.27
CA SER A 184 -2.60 22.44 11.91
C SER A 184 -3.27 23.83 11.81
N ASN A 185 -4.20 24.04 10.85
CA ASN A 185 -4.79 25.35 10.54
C ASN A 185 -6.31 25.44 10.75
N PHE A 186 -6.97 24.39 11.25
CA PHE A 186 -8.44 24.31 11.36
C PHE A 186 -8.97 23.95 12.76
N CYS A 187 -8.13 24.07 13.79
CA CYS A 187 -8.54 24.00 15.20
C CYS A 187 -8.70 25.41 15.77
#